data_AF-A0A9W8MPJ5-F1
#
_entry.id   AF-A0A9W8MPJ5-F1
#
_cell.length_a   1.000
_cell.length_b   1.000
_cell.length_c   1.000
_cell.angle_alpha   90.00
_cell.angle_beta   90.00
_cell.angle_gamma   90.00
#
_symmetry.space_group_name_H-M   'P 1'
#
loop_
_entity.id
_entity.type
_entity.pdbx_description
1 polymer ?
#
loop_
_entity_poly.entity_id
_entity_poly.type
_entity_poly.pdbx_seq_one_letter_code
_entity_poly.pdbx_strand_id
1 'polypeptide(L)'
;MATTTNLLQLPCEIILNVFNYLPLHDLQTCRCTNKALHILIRDSVVLQYKMALETAQAEDNPCSLAPYSEKLEDLRASEEAWSMVKPKFAVQIPVQHHPSGIYDLTGGAYLLGNIDRKTLHYLKLPRTLRDDRSWRSVTVDRTIIDMGLCVFEHDLIVIITTHRREQTEPAMFDIELTLREFSSDQRHPQAKEERILVMTSPYEKPAVGIEIVGDHLVLILTFYHHPHQPNDRVFIYEWRTSVLKANTSSSSQTHMQTPSRSFASHPSQPSRALRPSSLSHYPVSSRAAR
;
A
#
# COMPACT_ATOMS: atom_id res chain seq x y z
N MET A 1 3.09 -58.55 23.08
CA MET A 1 2.12 -57.57 23.61
C MET A 1 2.46 -56.22 23.00
N ALA A 2 1.64 -55.72 22.07
CA ALA A 2 1.85 -54.40 21.47
C ALA A 2 1.29 -53.35 22.44
N THR A 3 2.18 -52.59 23.08
CA THR A 3 1.80 -51.41 23.86
C THR A 3 1.27 -50.36 22.90
N THR A 4 -0.03 -50.09 22.94
CA THR A 4 -0.63 -48.94 22.25
C THR A 4 -0.03 -47.67 22.83
N THR A 5 0.88 -47.03 22.07
CA THR A 5 1.42 -45.71 22.41
C THR A 5 0.30 -44.68 22.38
N ASN A 6 -0.01 -44.12 23.54
CA ASN A 6 -1.03 -43.08 23.68
C ASN A 6 -0.38 -41.71 23.46
N LEU A 7 -0.98 -40.86 22.63
CA LEU A 7 -0.49 -39.50 22.35
C LEU A 7 -0.19 -38.70 23.64
N LEU A 8 -0.99 -38.90 24.69
CA LEU A 8 -0.84 -38.21 25.97
C LEU A 8 0.35 -38.70 26.81
N GLN A 9 1.08 -39.72 26.35
CA GLN A 9 2.34 -40.15 26.98
C GLN A 9 3.54 -39.33 26.51
N LEU A 10 3.38 -38.50 25.47
CA LEU A 10 4.42 -37.58 25.02
C LEU A 10 4.51 -36.36 25.96
N PRO A 11 5.70 -35.75 26.11
CA PRO A 11 5.83 -34.45 26.77
C PRO A 11 4.94 -33.40 26.10
N CYS A 12 4.39 -32.48 26.89
CA CYS A 12 3.41 -31.51 26.39
C CYS A 12 4.01 -30.62 25.29
N GLU A 13 5.30 -30.29 25.36
CA GLU A 13 6.02 -29.50 24.35
C GLU A 13 5.99 -30.18 22.98
N ILE A 14 6.12 -31.51 22.95
CA ILE A 14 6.08 -32.31 21.72
C ILE A 14 4.67 -32.32 21.15
N ILE A 15 3.65 -32.50 22.01
CA ILE A 15 2.25 -32.45 21.59
C ILE A 15 1.89 -31.07 21.02
N LEU A 16 2.32 -30.00 21.69
CA LEU A 16 2.10 -28.63 21.23
C LEU A 16 2.80 -28.35 19.90
N ASN A 17 4.02 -28.86 19.71
CA ASN A 17 4.73 -28.73 18.44
C ASN A 17 3.99 -29.47 17.31
N VAL A 18 3.50 -30.69 17.54
CA VAL A 18 2.66 -31.41 16.56
C VAL A 18 1.40 -30.62 16.22
N PHE A 19 0.72 -30.08 17.23
CA PHE A 19 -0.48 -29.26 17.06
C PHE A 19 -0.20 -27.97 16.30
N ASN A 20 1.01 -27.42 16.40
CA ASN A 20 1.40 -26.25 15.64
C ASN A 20 1.45 -26.48 14.12
N TYR A 21 1.44 -27.74 13.64
CA TYR A 21 1.32 -28.07 12.22
C TYR A 21 -0.13 -28.34 11.76
N LEU A 22 -1.09 -28.46 12.67
CA LEU A 22 -2.48 -28.76 12.34
C LEU A 22 -3.26 -27.50 11.92
N PRO A 23 -4.13 -27.54 10.90
CA PRO A 23 -5.02 -26.42 10.58
C PRO A 23 -6.08 -26.18 11.66
N LEU A 24 -6.72 -25.01 11.65
CA LEU A 24 -7.72 -24.62 12.65
C LEU A 24 -8.82 -25.68 12.85
N HIS A 25 -9.35 -26.26 11.77
CA HIS A 25 -10.41 -27.28 11.85
C HIS A 25 -9.99 -28.50 12.70
N ASP A 26 -8.77 -28.99 12.48
CA ASP A 26 -8.27 -30.18 13.17
C ASP A 26 -7.96 -29.87 14.63
N LEU A 27 -7.43 -28.68 14.91
CA LEU A 27 -7.26 -28.19 16.28
C LEU A 27 -8.60 -28.13 17.03
N GLN A 28 -9.67 -27.64 16.41
CA GLN A 28 -11.00 -27.63 17.02
C GLN A 28 -11.52 -29.05 17.28
N THR A 29 -11.28 -29.98 16.36
CA THR A 29 -11.64 -31.39 16.55
C THR A 29 -10.89 -31.98 17.73
N CYS A 30 -9.56 -31.77 17.81
CA CYS A 30 -8.75 -32.20 18.96
C CYS A 30 -9.28 -31.64 20.28
N ARG A 31 -9.69 -30.36 20.33
CA ARG A 31 -10.30 -29.74 21.53
C ARG A 31 -11.59 -30.42 21.97
N CYS A 32 -12.37 -30.97 21.05
CA CYS A 32 -13.64 -31.64 21.34
C CYS A 32 -13.49 -33.12 21.70
N THR A 33 -12.34 -33.73 21.41
CA THR A 33 -12.12 -35.17 21.64
C THR A 33 -11.75 -35.54 23.07
N ASN A 34 -10.99 -34.69 23.77
CA ASN A 34 -10.42 -35.04 25.08
C ASN A 34 -10.14 -33.80 25.96
N LYS A 35 -10.40 -33.90 27.26
CA LYS A 35 -10.19 -32.81 28.24
C LYS A 35 -8.72 -32.37 28.36
N ALA A 36 -7.76 -33.30 28.31
CA ALA A 36 -6.33 -32.98 28.37
C ALA A 36 -5.89 -32.20 27.12
N LEU A 37 -6.33 -32.64 25.93
CA LEU A 37 -6.06 -31.92 24.68
C LEU A 37 -6.73 -30.54 24.65
N HIS A 38 -7.96 -30.45 25.17
CA HIS A 38 -8.65 -29.19 25.35
C HIS A 38 -7.84 -28.21 26.19
N ILE A 39 -7.32 -28.65 27.35
CA ILE A 39 -6.50 -27.84 28.25
C ILE A 39 -5.20 -27.41 27.55
N LEU A 40 -4.48 -28.33 26.93
CA LEU A 40 -3.22 -28.01 26.21
C LEU A 40 -3.43 -26.95 25.12
N ILE A 41 -4.48 -27.09 24.31
CA ILE A 41 -4.76 -26.13 23.24
C ILE A 41 -5.23 -24.79 23.80
N ARG A 42 -6.08 -24.80 24.83
CA ARG A 42 -6.59 -23.58 25.48
C ARG A 42 -5.48 -22.77 26.15
N ASP A 43 -4.56 -23.45 26.84
CA ASP A 43 -3.55 -22.80 27.68
C ASP A 43 -2.26 -22.46 26.92
N SER A 44 -2.06 -23.01 25.71
CA SER A 44 -0.94 -22.65 24.85
C SER A 44 -1.19 -21.34 24.11
N VAL A 45 -0.49 -20.29 24.51
CA VAL A 45 -0.56 -18.97 23.84
C VAL A 45 -0.19 -19.05 22.35
N VAL A 46 0.75 -19.92 21.98
CA VAL A 46 1.19 -20.11 20.60
C VAL A 46 0.05 -20.68 19.74
N LEU A 47 -0.63 -21.72 20.24
CA LEU A 47 -1.77 -22.30 19.53
C LEU A 47 -2.96 -21.33 19.50
N GLN A 48 -3.22 -20.62 20.60
CA GLN A 48 -4.27 -19.59 20.63
C GLN A 48 -3.99 -18.47 19.62
N TYR A 49 -2.73 -18.03 19.50
CA TYR A 49 -2.32 -17.04 18.51
C TYR A 49 -2.48 -17.54 17.08
N LYS A 50 -1.99 -18.74 16.77
CA LYS A 50 -2.17 -19.38 15.46
C LYS A 50 -3.66 -19.46 15.07
N MET A 51 -4.50 -19.95 15.97
CA MET A 51 -5.94 -20.06 15.73
C MET A 51 -6.58 -18.69 15.50
N ALA A 52 -6.15 -17.66 16.22
CA ALA A 52 -6.63 -16.30 16.02
C ALA A 52 -6.21 -15.73 14.66
N LEU A 53 -4.97 -15.96 14.21
CA LEU A 53 -4.49 -15.58 12.88
C LEU A 53 -5.35 -16.22 11.78
N GLU A 54 -5.55 -17.54 11.83
CA GLU A 54 -6.38 -18.25 10.84
C GLU A 54 -7.83 -17.74 10.84
N THR A 55 -8.39 -17.43 12.01
CA THR A 55 -9.75 -16.88 12.13
C THR A 55 -9.86 -15.49 11.52
N ALA A 56 -8.87 -14.63 11.75
CA ALA A 56 -8.80 -13.27 11.20
C ALA A 56 -8.36 -13.24 9.73
N GLN A 57 -7.98 -14.39 9.14
CA GLN A 57 -7.31 -14.47 7.83
C GLN A 57 -6.06 -13.57 7.76
N ALA A 58 -5.31 -13.53 8.86
CA ALA A 58 -4.10 -12.73 9.01
C ALA A 58 -2.86 -13.62 8.96
N GLU A 59 -1.73 -13.02 8.59
CA GLU A 59 -0.41 -13.66 8.63
C GLU A 59 0.38 -13.14 9.84
N ASP A 60 1.24 -13.98 10.43
CA ASP A 60 2.17 -13.50 11.45
C ASP A 60 3.12 -12.48 10.83
N ASN A 61 3.40 -11.42 11.57
CA ASN A 61 4.42 -10.46 11.19
C ASN A 61 5.76 -10.89 11.81
N PRO A 62 6.68 -11.51 11.05
CA PRO A 62 7.95 -11.98 11.58
C PRO A 62 8.86 -10.82 12.04
N CYS A 63 8.61 -9.60 11.57
CA CYS A 63 9.36 -8.41 11.99
C CYS A 63 8.93 -7.88 13.37
N SER A 64 7.82 -8.39 13.93
CA SER A 64 7.39 -8.02 15.27
C SER A 64 8.12 -8.87 16.31
N LEU A 65 8.90 -8.19 17.17
CA LEU A 65 9.61 -8.77 18.30
C LEU A 65 8.71 -8.99 19.54
N ALA A 66 7.42 -8.63 19.46
CA ALA A 66 6.49 -8.77 20.56
C ALA A 66 6.27 -10.26 20.92
N PRO A 67 6.16 -10.61 22.21
CA PRO A 67 5.79 -11.97 22.62
C PRO A 67 4.43 -12.39 22.05
N TYR A 68 4.21 -13.70 21.86
CA TYR A 68 2.95 -14.22 21.33
C TYR A 68 1.71 -13.80 22.14
N SER A 69 1.85 -13.59 23.46
CA SER A 69 0.76 -13.09 24.30
C SER A 69 0.32 -11.69 23.89
N GLU A 70 1.27 -10.79 23.69
CA GLU A 70 1.01 -9.40 23.26
C GLU A 70 0.47 -9.38 21.83
N LYS A 71 1.07 -10.16 20.92
CA LYS A 71 0.57 -10.32 19.55
C LYS A 71 -0.89 -10.80 19.50
N LEU A 72 -1.25 -11.75 20.37
CA LEU A 72 -2.62 -12.27 20.46
C LEU A 72 -3.60 -11.23 21.01
N GLU A 73 -3.21 -10.50 22.06
CA GLU A 73 -4.02 -9.41 22.62
C GLU A 73 -4.25 -8.31 21.59
N ASP A 74 -3.21 -7.90 20.87
CA ASP A 74 -3.29 -6.88 19.83
C ASP A 74 -4.18 -7.31 18.67
N LEU A 75 -4.06 -8.56 18.21
CA LEU A 75 -4.90 -9.10 17.14
C LEU A 75 -6.37 -9.13 17.57
N ARG A 76 -6.67 -9.62 18.77
CA ARG A 76 -8.05 -9.65 19.29
C ARG A 76 -8.63 -8.24 19.43
N ALA A 77 -7.87 -7.31 19.98
CA ALA A 77 -8.29 -5.91 20.11
C ALA A 77 -8.51 -5.25 18.73
N SER A 78 -7.69 -5.61 17.74
CA SER A 78 -7.86 -5.15 16.36
C SER A 78 -9.14 -5.70 15.73
N GLU A 79 -9.38 -7.01 15.82
CA GLU A 79 -10.60 -7.64 15.28
C GLU A 79 -11.86 -7.08 15.93
N GLU A 80 -11.84 -6.86 17.25
CA GLU A 80 -12.95 -6.23 17.96
C GLU A 80 -13.19 -4.79 17.47
N ALA A 81 -12.13 -3.99 17.38
CA ALA A 81 -12.20 -2.61 16.87
C ALA A 81 -12.75 -2.54 15.44
N TRP A 82 -12.32 -3.44 14.56
CA TRP A 82 -12.83 -3.54 13.18
C TRP A 82 -14.29 -3.97 13.13
N SER A 83 -14.68 -4.94 13.96
CA SER A 83 -16.07 -5.42 14.04
C SER A 83 -17.05 -4.32 14.48
N MET A 84 -16.58 -3.39 15.32
CA MET A 84 -17.38 -2.27 15.85
C MET A 84 -17.13 -0.94 15.13
N VAL A 85 -16.22 -0.91 14.13
CA VAL A 85 -15.76 0.32 13.48
C VAL A 85 -15.34 1.39 14.50
N LYS A 86 -14.69 0.96 15.60
CA LYS A 86 -14.31 1.81 16.72
C LYS A 86 -12.80 2.08 16.65
N PRO A 87 -12.37 3.29 16.29
CA PRO A 87 -10.94 3.61 16.27
C PRO A 87 -10.36 3.53 17.69
N LYS A 88 -9.12 3.01 17.82
CA LYS A 88 -8.41 2.97 19.11
C LYS A 88 -8.22 4.37 19.70
N PHE A 89 -8.04 5.37 18.84
CA PHE A 89 -8.00 6.79 19.20
C PHE A 89 -8.31 7.64 17.96
N ALA A 90 -8.62 8.91 18.18
CA ALA A 90 -8.75 9.91 17.13
C ALA A 90 -7.91 11.13 17.46
N VAL A 91 -7.27 11.71 16.45
CA VAL A 91 -6.45 12.92 16.58
C VAL A 91 -6.63 13.80 15.36
N GLN A 92 -6.64 15.11 15.57
CA GLN A 92 -6.62 16.10 14.50
C GLN A 92 -5.19 16.60 14.29
N ILE A 93 -4.75 16.59 13.04
CA ILE A 93 -3.41 17.05 12.66
C ILE A 93 -3.61 18.23 11.71
N PRO A 94 -3.22 19.46 12.10
CA PRO A 94 -3.41 20.63 11.25
C PRO A 94 -2.52 20.53 10.01
N VAL A 95 -3.09 20.88 8.85
CA VAL A 95 -2.36 21.01 7.58
C VAL A 95 -1.82 22.42 7.51
N GLN A 96 -0.49 22.59 7.59
CA GLN A 96 0.18 23.89 7.64
C GLN A 96 0.59 24.44 6.25
N HIS A 97 0.15 23.77 5.18
CA HIS A 97 0.44 24.11 3.79
C HIS A 97 -0.86 24.17 2.97
N HIS A 98 -0.77 24.59 1.70
CA HIS A 98 -1.93 24.70 0.82
C HIS A 98 -1.97 23.48 -0.12
N PRO A 99 -2.76 22.43 0.18
CA PRO A 99 -2.76 21.23 -0.64
C PRO A 99 -3.30 21.52 -2.04
N SER A 100 -2.68 20.87 -3.01
CA SER A 100 -3.18 20.68 -4.37
C SER A 100 -4.15 19.49 -4.41
N GLY A 101 -4.54 19.08 -5.62
CA GLY A 101 -5.32 17.85 -5.82
C GLY A 101 -4.51 16.55 -5.78
N ILE A 102 -3.18 16.60 -5.61
CA ILE A 102 -2.34 15.40 -5.50
C ILE A 102 -2.37 14.93 -4.05
N TYR A 103 -2.79 13.69 -3.83
CA TYR A 103 -2.74 13.03 -2.52
C TYR A 103 -2.61 11.53 -2.69
N ASP A 104 -2.04 10.86 -1.69
CA ASP A 104 -2.04 9.40 -1.61
C ASP A 104 -1.97 8.95 -0.14
N LEU A 105 -2.42 7.72 0.11
CA LEU A 105 -2.40 7.06 1.41
C LEU A 105 -1.95 5.62 1.22
N THR A 106 -0.73 5.32 1.65
CA THR A 106 -0.23 3.94 1.63
C THR A 106 0.71 3.68 2.79
N GLY A 107 0.73 2.43 3.25
CA GLY A 107 1.65 1.95 4.27
C GLY A 107 1.76 2.77 5.54
N GLY A 108 0.66 3.39 5.97
CA GLY A 108 0.66 4.26 7.14
C GLY A 108 1.37 5.59 6.90
N ALA A 109 1.51 6.03 5.66
CA ALA A 109 1.95 7.36 5.27
C ALA A 109 0.83 8.06 4.48
N TYR A 110 0.57 9.31 4.83
CA TYR A 110 -0.37 10.18 4.12
C TYR A 110 0.39 11.31 3.45
N LEU A 111 0.14 11.52 2.15
CA LEU A 111 0.85 12.48 1.31
C LEU A 111 -0.10 13.52 0.72
N LEU A 112 0.38 14.75 0.62
CA LEU A 112 -0.29 15.89 0.02
C LEU A 112 0.70 16.69 -0.82
N GLY A 113 0.41 16.88 -2.12
CA GLY A 113 1.17 17.82 -2.94
C GLY A 113 0.76 19.25 -2.61
N ASN A 114 1.72 20.18 -2.57
CA ASN A 114 1.46 21.60 -2.35
C ASN A 114 0.95 22.28 -3.63
N ILE A 115 0.28 23.43 -3.49
CA ILE A 115 -0.31 24.18 -4.62
C ILE A 115 0.73 24.66 -5.63
N ASP A 116 1.97 24.88 -5.19
CA ASP A 116 3.12 25.22 -6.04
C ASP A 116 3.52 24.08 -7.00
N ARG A 117 3.03 22.85 -6.76
CA ARG A 117 3.41 21.63 -7.48
C ARG A 117 4.93 21.42 -7.50
N LYS A 118 5.65 21.86 -6.46
CA LYS A 118 7.10 21.64 -6.27
C LYS A 118 7.40 20.89 -4.98
N THR A 119 6.47 20.91 -4.04
CA THR A 119 6.65 20.27 -2.72
C THR A 119 5.62 19.19 -2.49
N LEU A 120 6.06 18.01 -2.07
CA LEU A 120 5.21 16.97 -1.48
C LEU A 120 5.37 17.00 0.03
N HIS A 121 4.27 17.14 0.75
CA HIS A 121 4.24 16.96 2.19
C HIS A 121 3.80 15.55 2.53
N TYR A 122 4.44 14.92 3.50
CA TYR A 122 4.04 13.61 3.97
C TYR A 122 4.07 13.51 5.48
N LEU A 123 3.20 12.65 5.99
CA LEU A 123 3.00 12.40 7.41
C LEU A 123 2.93 10.89 7.62
N LYS A 124 3.77 10.36 8.51
CA LYS A 124 3.57 9.00 9.02
C LYS A 124 2.37 9.02 9.97
N LEU A 125 1.36 8.22 9.66
CA LEU A 125 0.15 8.14 10.46
C LEU A 125 0.50 7.63 11.86
N PRO A 126 0.05 8.33 12.92
CA PRO A 126 0.31 7.89 14.28
C PRO A 126 -0.37 6.55 14.53
N ARG A 127 0.32 5.66 15.22
CA ARG A 127 -0.20 4.41 15.79
C ARG A 127 -0.62 4.60 17.25
N THR A 128 -0.10 5.64 17.90
CA THR A 128 -0.44 6.01 19.27
C THR A 128 -0.59 7.52 19.47
N LEU A 129 -1.18 7.93 20.59
CA LEU A 129 -1.27 9.33 20.99
C LEU A 129 0.09 9.97 21.36
N ARG A 130 1.19 9.21 21.40
CA ARG A 130 2.52 9.73 21.73
C ARG A 130 3.42 9.90 20.51
N ASP A 131 3.00 9.36 19.37
CA ASP A 131 3.80 9.39 18.16
C ASP A 131 3.94 10.81 17.62
N ASP A 132 5.07 11.06 16.94
CA ASP A 132 5.31 12.31 16.22
C ASP A 132 4.27 12.50 15.11
N ARG A 133 3.85 13.76 14.93
CA ARG A 133 2.82 14.18 13.97
C ARG A 133 3.32 15.32 13.08
N SER A 134 4.64 15.46 13.00
CA SER A 134 5.27 16.47 12.17
C SER A 134 5.08 16.13 10.69
N TRP A 135 4.67 17.13 9.93
CA TRP A 135 4.73 17.08 8.48
C TRP A 135 6.19 17.14 8.05
N ARG A 136 6.57 16.23 7.15
CA ARG A 136 7.83 16.26 6.43
C ARG A 136 7.56 16.71 5.00
N SER A 137 8.61 17.11 4.29
CA SER A 137 8.48 17.61 2.93
C SER A 137 9.62 17.16 2.03
N VAL A 138 9.28 16.85 0.79
CA VAL A 138 10.21 16.63 -0.31
C VAL A 138 10.00 17.73 -1.33
N THR A 139 11.08 18.44 -1.69
CA THR A 139 11.02 19.50 -2.70
C THR A 139 11.77 19.07 -3.95
N VAL A 140 11.17 19.32 -5.12
CA VAL A 140 11.77 19.05 -6.42
C VAL A 140 11.89 20.34 -7.25
N ASP A 141 12.83 20.35 -8.18
CA ASP A 141 13.07 21.43 -9.15
C ASP A 141 12.01 21.50 -10.26
N ARG A 142 11.32 20.38 -10.54
CA ARG A 142 10.34 20.23 -11.63
C ARG A 142 8.90 20.19 -11.14
N THR A 143 7.96 20.45 -12.05
CA THR A 143 6.53 20.51 -11.68
C THR A 143 6.01 19.11 -11.44
N ILE A 144 5.53 18.81 -10.24
CA ILE A 144 4.96 17.52 -9.87
C ILE A 144 3.60 17.36 -10.55
N ILE A 145 3.44 16.24 -11.25
CA ILE A 145 2.17 15.81 -11.82
C ILE A 145 1.45 14.89 -10.84
N ASP A 146 2.18 13.87 -10.35
CA ASP A 146 1.67 12.84 -9.45
C ASP A 146 2.85 12.11 -8.76
N MET A 147 2.56 11.10 -7.93
CA MET A 147 3.54 10.23 -7.28
C MET A 147 3.07 8.77 -7.22
N GLY A 148 4.01 7.84 -7.15
CA GLY A 148 3.75 6.42 -6.84
C GLY A 148 4.58 5.97 -5.65
N LEU A 149 4.07 5.03 -4.88
CA LEU A 149 4.63 4.64 -3.59
C LEU A 149 4.80 3.12 -3.48
N CYS A 150 5.94 2.69 -2.96
CA CYS A 150 6.25 1.30 -2.62
C CYS A 150 7.03 1.25 -1.30
N VAL A 151 6.43 1.83 -0.25
CA VAL A 151 7.12 2.12 1.01
C VAL A 151 7.49 0.84 1.78
N PHE A 152 6.60 -0.16 1.83
CA PHE A 152 6.87 -1.37 2.62
C PHE A 152 7.90 -2.30 1.98
N GLU A 153 7.80 -2.51 0.67
CA GLU A 153 8.66 -3.47 -0.02
C GLU A 153 10.05 -2.90 -0.26
N HIS A 154 10.12 -1.60 -0.58
CA HIS A 154 11.34 -0.99 -1.10
C HIS A 154 11.71 0.33 -0.43
N ASP A 155 10.90 0.88 0.48
CA ASP A 155 11.09 2.25 0.97
C ASP A 155 11.19 3.27 -0.18
N LEU A 156 10.38 3.07 -1.23
CA LEU A 156 10.46 3.83 -2.49
C LEU A 156 9.31 4.83 -2.63
N ILE A 157 9.65 6.05 -3.05
CA ILE A 157 8.73 7.03 -3.63
C ILE A 157 9.22 7.41 -5.03
N VAL A 158 8.30 7.37 -6.00
CA VAL A 158 8.54 7.80 -7.37
C VAL A 158 7.74 9.06 -7.62
N ILE A 159 8.42 10.17 -7.85
CA ILE A 159 7.79 11.47 -8.12
C ILE A 159 7.74 11.66 -9.63
N ILE A 160 6.54 11.81 -10.19
CA ILE A 160 6.34 12.08 -11.61
C ILE A 160 6.37 13.60 -11.80
N THR A 161 7.28 14.07 -12.63
CA THR A 161 7.44 15.50 -12.89
C THR A 161 7.36 15.84 -14.37
N THR A 162 7.02 17.09 -14.66
CA THR A 162 7.02 17.69 -16.00
C THR A 162 7.93 18.92 -16.02
N HIS A 163 8.62 19.12 -17.14
CA HIS A 163 9.50 20.25 -17.37
C HIS A 163 9.43 20.70 -18.83
N ARG A 164 9.24 22.00 -19.07
CA ARG A 164 9.24 22.55 -20.43
C ARG A 164 10.67 22.59 -20.99
N ARG A 165 10.91 22.03 -22.17
CA ARG A 165 12.19 22.18 -22.87
C ARG A 165 12.38 23.63 -23.30
N GLU A 166 13.58 24.15 -23.05
CA GLU A 166 13.97 25.46 -23.53
C GLU A 166 14.07 25.46 -25.06
N GLN A 167 13.66 26.56 -25.70
CA GLN A 167 13.89 26.84 -27.13
C GLN A 167 13.25 25.87 -28.14
N THR A 168 12.27 25.05 -27.73
CA THR A 168 11.45 24.27 -28.68
C THR A 168 10.15 25.00 -29.00
N GLU A 169 9.90 25.25 -30.28
CA GLU A 169 8.61 25.69 -30.82
C GLU A 169 8.06 24.61 -31.78
N PRO A 170 6.88 24.01 -31.52
CA PRO A 170 6.00 24.26 -30.38
C PRO A 170 6.60 23.81 -29.03
N ALA A 171 6.06 24.33 -27.93
CA ALA A 171 6.48 23.95 -26.59
C ALA A 171 6.40 22.43 -26.36
N MET A 172 7.52 21.84 -25.95
CA MET A 172 7.61 20.43 -25.58
C MET A 172 7.90 20.29 -24.09
N PHE A 173 7.36 19.22 -23.49
CA PHE A 173 7.46 18.93 -22.07
C PHE A 173 8.06 17.54 -21.87
N ASP A 174 9.11 17.46 -21.06
CA ASP A 174 9.67 16.20 -20.61
C ASP A 174 8.91 15.71 -19.39
N ILE A 175 8.41 14.48 -19.49
CA ILE A 175 7.79 13.76 -18.38
C ILE A 175 8.82 12.79 -17.84
N GLU A 176 9.11 12.90 -16.55
CA GLU A 176 10.19 12.15 -15.89
C GLU A 176 9.74 11.50 -14.59
N LEU A 177 10.37 10.38 -14.25
CA LEU A 177 10.28 9.74 -12.94
C LEU A 177 11.51 10.13 -12.12
N THR A 178 11.34 10.58 -10.89
CA THR A 178 12.42 10.76 -9.91
C THR A 178 12.26 9.74 -8.79
N LEU A 179 13.27 8.88 -8.59
CA LEU A 179 13.23 7.76 -7.64
C LEU A 179 13.98 8.11 -6.36
N ARG A 180 13.28 8.12 -5.23
CA ARG A 180 13.83 8.47 -3.91
C ARG A 180 13.51 7.44 -2.84
N GLU A 181 14.41 7.33 -1.88
CA GLU A 181 14.18 6.61 -0.64
C GLU A 181 13.23 7.43 0.25
N PHE A 182 12.09 6.84 0.60
CA PHE A 182 11.02 7.53 1.31
C PHE A 182 11.43 7.91 2.74
N SER A 183 12.21 7.09 3.43
CA SER A 183 12.62 7.37 4.81
C SER A 183 13.65 8.50 4.93
N SER A 184 14.52 8.68 3.92
CA SER A 184 15.66 9.60 3.96
C SER A 184 15.54 10.81 3.03
N ASP A 185 14.58 10.79 2.09
CA ASP A 185 14.45 11.75 0.99
C ASP A 185 15.72 11.86 0.12
N GLN A 186 16.57 10.84 0.13
CA GLN A 186 17.75 10.77 -0.73
C GLN A 186 17.44 9.98 -1.98
N ARG A 187 18.38 10.01 -2.94
CA ARG A 187 18.36 9.11 -4.09
C ARG A 187 18.21 7.67 -3.60
N HIS A 188 17.29 6.93 -4.22
CA HIS A 188 17.05 5.55 -3.82
C HIS A 188 18.31 4.68 -4.05
N PRO A 189 18.83 3.97 -3.02
CA PRO A 189 20.13 3.27 -3.11
C PRO A 189 20.13 2.12 -4.12
N GLN A 190 18.97 1.53 -4.39
CA GLN A 190 18.81 0.43 -5.34
C GLN A 190 18.52 0.89 -6.77
N ALA A 191 18.32 2.20 -7.00
CA ALA A 191 18.05 2.75 -8.33
C ALA A 191 19.34 3.13 -9.04
N LYS A 192 19.56 2.53 -10.21
CA LYS A 192 20.72 2.80 -11.09
C LYS A 192 20.72 4.24 -11.59
N GLU A 193 19.56 4.79 -11.90
CA GLU A 193 19.38 6.19 -12.26
C GLU A 193 18.47 6.87 -11.24
N GLU A 194 18.79 8.11 -10.87
CA GLU A 194 17.89 8.91 -10.03
C GLU A 194 16.66 9.39 -10.81
N ARG A 195 16.85 9.66 -12.12
CA ARG A 195 15.84 10.20 -13.01
C ARG A 195 15.71 9.35 -14.27
N ILE A 196 14.47 9.06 -14.65
CA ILE A 196 14.14 8.34 -15.88
C ILE A 196 13.28 9.24 -16.75
N LEU A 197 13.77 9.60 -17.95
CA LEU A 197 12.95 10.26 -18.96
C LEU A 197 11.95 9.27 -19.56
N VAL A 198 10.66 9.52 -19.34
CA VAL A 198 9.59 8.65 -19.83
C VAL A 198 9.29 8.97 -21.29
N MET A 199 8.98 10.23 -21.57
CA MET A 199 8.69 10.72 -22.91
C MET A 199 8.77 12.25 -22.96
N THR A 200 8.89 12.76 -24.18
CA THR A 200 8.68 14.17 -24.49
C THR A 200 7.31 14.32 -25.15
N SER A 201 6.50 15.25 -24.66
CA SER A 201 5.10 15.44 -25.04
C SER A 201 4.83 16.92 -25.35
N PRO A 202 3.99 17.26 -26.34
CA PRO A 202 3.49 18.63 -26.49
C PRO A 202 2.47 19.00 -25.39
N TYR A 203 2.10 18.04 -24.53
CA TYR A 203 1.10 18.20 -23.47
C TYR A 203 1.77 18.14 -22.09
N GLU A 204 1.62 19.22 -21.31
CA GLU A 204 2.30 19.39 -20.02
C GLU A 204 1.82 18.42 -18.93
N LYS A 205 0.50 18.18 -18.84
CA LYS A 205 -0.15 17.58 -17.66
C LYS A 205 -1.05 16.41 -18.06
N PRO A 206 -0.49 15.19 -18.26
CA PRO A 206 -1.32 13.99 -18.32
C PRO A 206 -1.98 13.72 -16.96
N ALA A 207 -3.10 12.99 -16.99
CA ALA A 207 -3.53 12.23 -15.84
C ALA A 207 -2.69 10.95 -15.75
N VAL A 208 -2.27 10.61 -14.53
CA VAL A 208 -1.30 9.56 -14.25
C VAL A 208 -2.00 8.42 -13.51
N GLY A 209 -1.65 7.18 -13.86
CA GLY A 209 -1.83 6.01 -13.01
C GLY A 209 -0.48 5.34 -12.84
N ILE A 210 -0.09 5.04 -11.60
CA ILE A 210 1.20 4.40 -11.31
C ILE A 210 1.01 3.30 -10.27
N GLU A 211 1.63 2.15 -10.52
CA GLU A 211 1.65 1.02 -9.58
C GLU A 211 3.05 0.40 -9.59
N ILE A 212 3.52 -0.01 -8.41
CA ILE A 212 4.85 -0.60 -8.21
C ILE A 212 4.68 -1.91 -7.46
N VAL A 213 5.17 -3.01 -8.07
CA VAL A 213 5.09 -4.36 -7.49
C VAL A 213 6.43 -5.05 -7.71
N GLY A 214 7.16 -5.32 -6.62
CA GLY A 214 8.54 -5.76 -6.70
C GLY A 214 9.38 -4.84 -7.58
N ASP A 215 10.14 -5.45 -8.50
CA ASP A 215 11.05 -4.71 -9.37
C ASP A 215 10.36 -3.99 -10.53
N HIS A 216 9.03 -4.09 -10.66
CA HIS A 216 8.29 -3.57 -11.80
C HIS A 216 7.49 -2.32 -11.43
N LEU A 217 7.62 -1.29 -12.26
CA LEU A 217 6.84 -0.06 -12.21
C LEU A 217 5.99 0.03 -13.46
N VAL A 218 4.67 0.14 -13.29
CA VAL A 218 3.72 0.39 -14.38
C VAL A 218 3.29 1.85 -14.31
N LEU A 219 3.45 2.58 -15.40
CA LEU A 219 3.02 3.97 -15.55
C LEU A 219 2.04 4.09 -16.71
N ILE A 220 0.89 4.68 -16.44
CA ILE A 220 -0.14 4.99 -17.43
C ILE A 220 -0.26 6.50 -17.52
N LEU A 221 -0.13 7.05 -18.73
CA LEU A 221 -0.34 8.45 -19.02
C LEU A 221 -1.56 8.59 -19.93
N THR A 222 -2.54 9.39 -19.50
CA THR A 222 -3.76 9.69 -20.26
C THR A 222 -3.90 11.19 -20.45
N PHE A 223 -4.41 11.61 -21.60
CA PHE A 223 -4.47 13.03 -21.99
C PHE A 223 -5.89 13.46 -22.35
N TYR A 224 -6.89 12.86 -21.70
CA TYR A 224 -8.31 13.03 -22.04
C TYR A 224 -8.84 14.47 -21.88
N HIS A 225 -8.12 15.31 -21.13
CA HIS A 225 -8.43 16.75 -21.00
C HIS A 225 -7.99 17.58 -22.21
N HIS A 226 -7.19 17.02 -23.11
CA HIS A 226 -6.72 17.74 -24.29
C HIS A 226 -7.70 17.59 -25.47
N PRO A 227 -8.00 18.67 -26.21
CA PRO A 227 -8.93 18.64 -27.34
C PRO A 227 -8.57 17.60 -28.42
N HIS A 228 -7.28 17.35 -28.60
CA HIS A 228 -6.76 16.40 -29.58
C HIS A 228 -6.82 14.94 -29.12
N GLN A 229 -7.10 14.68 -27.84
CA GLN A 229 -7.21 13.34 -27.23
C GLN A 229 -6.16 12.38 -27.79
N PRO A 230 -4.87 12.63 -27.53
CA PRO A 230 -3.83 11.74 -28.02
C PRO A 230 -3.95 10.37 -27.34
N ASN A 231 -3.35 9.36 -27.96
CA ASN A 231 -3.34 8.00 -27.43
C ASN A 231 -2.81 7.95 -26.00
N ASP A 232 -3.50 7.19 -25.16
CA ASP A 232 -3.03 6.81 -23.84
C ASP A 232 -1.73 5.98 -24.00
N ARG A 233 -0.82 6.11 -23.04
CA ARG A 233 0.48 5.42 -23.05
C ARG A 233 0.63 4.58 -21.80
N VAL A 234 1.10 3.35 -21.95
CA VAL A 234 1.46 2.47 -20.84
C VAL A 234 2.93 2.13 -20.95
N PHE A 235 3.68 2.35 -19.88
CA PHE A 235 5.08 2.01 -19.75
C PHE A 235 5.26 1.01 -18.61
N ILE A 236 6.09 -0.01 -18.84
CA ILE A 236 6.50 -0.96 -17.82
C ILE A 236 8.01 -0.88 -17.70
N TYR A 237 8.50 -0.42 -16.55
CA TYR A 237 9.92 -0.35 -16.24
C TYR A 237 10.31 -1.44 -15.25
N GLU A 238 11.53 -1.94 -15.39
CA GLU A 238 12.26 -2.49 -14.26
C GLU A 238 13.00 -1.34 -13.58
N TRP A 239 12.49 -0.89 -12.44
CA TRP A 239 12.83 0.45 -11.92
C TRP A 239 14.26 0.53 -11.36
N ARG A 240 14.82 -0.59 -10.89
CA ARG A 240 16.19 -0.63 -10.34
C ARG A 240 17.21 -0.40 -11.44
N THR A 241 17.04 -1.03 -12.61
CA THR A 241 17.96 -0.85 -13.74
C THR A 241 17.56 0.25 -14.71
N SER A 242 16.34 0.80 -14.56
CA SER A 242 15.73 1.77 -15.47
C SER A 242 15.47 1.22 -16.88
N VAL A 243 15.39 -0.11 -17.03
CA VAL A 243 15.11 -0.76 -18.32
C VAL A 243 13.62 -0.71 -18.63
N LEU A 244 13.26 -0.12 -19.77
CA LEU A 244 11.91 -0.16 -20.32
C LEU A 244 11.62 -1.57 -20.88
N LYS A 245 10.73 -2.31 -20.22
CA LYS A 245 10.32 -3.66 -20.60
C LYS A 245 9.19 -3.68 -21.62
N ALA A 246 8.26 -2.73 -21.54
CA ALA A 246 7.16 -2.60 -22.49
C ALA A 246 6.69 -1.15 -22.61
N ASN A 247 6.27 -0.77 -23.82
CA ASN A 247 5.60 0.49 -24.10
C ASN A 247 4.48 0.22 -25.11
N THR A 248 3.24 0.51 -24.71
CA THR A 248 2.08 0.38 -25.59
C THR A 248 1.31 1.69 -25.65
N SER A 249 0.57 1.88 -26.75
CA SER A 249 -0.33 3.01 -26.91
C SER A 249 -1.71 2.53 -27.34
N SER A 250 -2.75 3.09 -26.74
CA SER A 250 -4.15 2.81 -27.11
C SER A 250 -4.88 4.11 -27.43
N SER A 251 -5.97 4.04 -28.19
CA SER A 251 -6.90 5.16 -28.28
C SER A 251 -7.36 5.59 -26.90
N SER A 252 -7.60 6.89 -26.71
CA SER A 252 -8.03 7.47 -25.44
C SER A 252 -9.25 6.75 -24.88
N GLN A 253 -9.30 6.59 -23.56
CA GLN A 253 -10.38 5.95 -22.78
C GLN A 253 -10.40 4.41 -22.75
N THR A 254 -9.41 3.73 -23.37
CA THR A 254 -9.37 2.26 -23.34
C THR A 254 -8.98 1.71 -21.96
N HIS A 255 -8.18 2.46 -21.19
CA HIS A 255 -7.64 2.01 -19.90
C HIS A 255 -8.34 2.58 -18.65
N MET A 256 -9.28 3.53 -18.80
CA MET A 256 -10.13 4.00 -17.69
C MET A 256 -11.25 3.02 -17.32
N GLN A 257 -11.51 2.01 -18.16
CA GLN A 257 -12.27 0.84 -17.75
C GLN A 257 -11.30 -0.09 -17.01
N THR A 258 -11.30 0.01 -15.68
CA THR A 258 -10.68 -0.90 -14.70
C THR A 258 -10.00 -2.17 -15.25
N PRO A 259 -8.77 -2.54 -14.85
CA PRO A 259 -8.30 -3.90 -15.00
C PRO A 259 -9.05 -4.78 -13.98
N SER A 260 -10.31 -5.12 -14.27
CA SER A 260 -11.15 -5.95 -13.40
C SER A 260 -11.65 -7.22 -14.09
N ARG A 261 -11.34 -7.44 -15.38
CA ARG A 261 -11.73 -8.67 -16.09
C ARG A 261 -10.69 -9.08 -17.14
N SER A 262 -9.66 -9.82 -16.74
CA SER A 262 -9.05 -10.90 -17.57
C SER A 262 -7.82 -11.58 -16.95
N PHE A 263 -7.24 -11.07 -15.86
CA PHE A 263 -6.24 -11.82 -15.07
C PHE A 263 -6.86 -12.38 -13.78
N ALA A 264 -7.81 -13.30 -13.92
CA ALA A 264 -8.33 -14.08 -12.79
C ALA A 264 -8.80 -15.45 -13.28
N SER A 265 -7.83 -16.30 -13.63
CA SER A 265 -8.03 -17.74 -13.65
C SER A 265 -6.87 -18.44 -12.96
N HIS A 266 -6.61 -18.08 -11.70
CA HIS A 266 -6.06 -18.97 -10.69
C HIS A 266 -6.44 -18.48 -9.29
N PRO A 267 -6.81 -19.38 -8.36
CA PRO A 267 -7.40 -19.00 -7.09
C PRO A 267 -6.30 -18.68 -6.07
N SER A 268 -5.94 -17.42 -5.94
CA SER A 268 -5.24 -16.90 -4.75
C SER A 268 -6.20 -16.02 -3.96
N GLN A 269 -6.40 -16.37 -2.69
CA GLN A 269 -7.33 -15.75 -1.75
C GLN A 269 -7.02 -14.25 -1.56
N PRO A 270 -8.03 -13.38 -1.40
CA PRO A 270 -7.80 -11.96 -1.19
C PRO A 270 -7.51 -11.66 0.29
N SER A 271 -6.31 -11.14 0.57
CA SER A 271 -6.04 -10.36 1.77
C SER A 271 -6.79 -9.02 1.67
N ARG A 272 -7.53 -8.66 2.73
CA ARG A 272 -8.38 -7.46 2.80
C ARG A 272 -7.53 -6.19 2.86
N ALA A 273 -7.32 -5.54 1.72
CA ALA A 273 -7.02 -4.11 1.64
C ALA A 273 -8.25 -3.38 1.07
N LEU A 274 -8.84 -2.49 1.86
CA LEU A 274 -10.03 -1.71 1.48
C LEU A 274 -9.67 -0.63 0.45
N ARG A 275 -10.34 -0.63 -0.70
CA ARG A 275 -10.42 0.50 -1.63
C ARG A 275 -11.31 1.60 -1.04
N PRO A 276 -10.92 2.88 -1.06
CA PRO A 276 -11.84 3.97 -0.78
C PRO A 276 -12.82 4.13 -1.96
N SER A 277 -14.11 4.12 -1.65
CA SER A 277 -15.19 4.45 -2.58
C SER A 277 -15.18 5.95 -2.93
N SER A 278 -15.37 6.22 -4.22
CA SER A 278 -15.53 7.55 -4.81
C SER A 278 -16.67 8.34 -4.16
N LEU A 279 -16.37 9.49 -3.57
CA LEU A 279 -17.38 10.49 -3.18
C LEU A 279 -17.64 11.42 -4.37
N SER A 280 -18.79 11.23 -5.01
CA SER A 280 -19.36 12.13 -6.01
C SER A 280 -20.08 13.31 -5.34
N HIS A 281 -19.73 14.52 -5.80
CA HIS A 281 -20.53 15.76 -5.92
C HIS A 281 -21.35 16.26 -4.72
N TYR A 282 -20.96 17.44 -4.21
CA TYR A 282 -21.88 18.42 -3.62
C TYR A 282 -21.90 19.70 -4.48
N PRO A 283 -23.08 20.25 -4.82
CA PRO A 283 -23.18 21.50 -5.56
C PRO A 283 -23.01 22.73 -4.66
N VAL A 284 -22.32 23.73 -5.21
CA VAL A 284 -22.22 25.10 -4.70
C VAL A 284 -23.59 25.77 -4.82
N SER A 285 -24.12 26.29 -3.71
CA SER A 285 -25.25 27.22 -3.72
C SER A 285 -24.81 28.58 -3.19
N SER A 286 -24.75 29.54 -4.11
CA SER A 286 -24.65 30.96 -3.84
C SER A 286 -25.98 31.49 -3.28
N ARG A 287 -25.94 32.28 -2.20
CA ARG A 287 -26.90 33.36 -2.01
C ARG A 287 -26.32 34.50 -1.19
N ALA A 288 -26.46 35.69 -1.75
CA ALA A 288 -26.10 37.00 -1.22
C ALA A 288 -27.27 37.62 -0.41
N ALA A 289 -26.92 38.69 0.33
CA ALA A 289 -27.75 39.67 1.06
C ALA A 289 -28.43 39.15 2.35
N ARG A 290 -28.34 39.81 3.50
CA ARG A 290 -28.16 41.24 3.83
C ARG A 290 -27.18 41.43 4.99
#